data_AF-A0A6N2KQZ6-F1
#
_entry.id   AF-A0A6N2KQZ6-F1
#
_cell.length_a   1.000
_cell.length_b   1.000
_cell.length_c   1.000
_cell.angle_alpha   90.00
_cell.angle_beta   90.00
_cell.angle_gamma   90.00
#
_symmetry.space_group_name_H-M   'P 1'
#
loop_
_entity.id
_entity.type
_entity.pdbx_description
1 polymer ?
#
loop_
_entity_poly.entity_id
_entity_poly.type
_entity_poly.pdbx_seq_one_letter_code
_entity_poly.pdbx_strand_id
1 'polypeptide(L)'
;MADHDQAKVVAADVVSRDMIFQPILEDGVFRFDCSAEARVASYPSLSFTCSKDRDTPIMSHSVPSYTPTYECVSGKQIVKFKFPDGTSFYGTGEVSGQLERTGKRVFTWNTDAWGYGPGTTSLYQSHPWVLAVLPNGEALGVLADTTLRCEIDLRKESIIQFIAPSSYPVVTFGLFASPTDVLKSLSHAIGTVFMPPKWSLGYQQCRWSYDSDERVREIARTFREKGIPCDVIWMDIDYMDGTFSRSTIFGKRSP
;
A
#
# COMPACT_ATOMS: atom_id res chain seq x y z
N MET A 1 -5.52 47.48 -35.44
CA MET A 1 -4.48 46.44 -35.61
C MET A 1 -3.81 46.28 -34.27
N ALA A 2 -4.37 45.43 -33.41
CA ALA A 2 -3.82 45.14 -32.09
C ALA A 2 -2.99 43.86 -32.24
N ASP A 3 -1.68 44.01 -32.03
CA ASP A 3 -0.70 42.94 -32.09
C ASP A 3 -0.81 42.13 -30.78
N HIS A 4 -1.26 40.89 -30.88
CA HIS A 4 -1.36 39.98 -29.74
C HIS A 4 -0.05 39.21 -29.63
N ASP A 5 0.80 39.65 -28.71
CA ASP A 5 2.04 38.99 -28.34
C ASP A 5 1.71 37.63 -27.67
N GLN A 6 1.84 36.55 -28.44
CA GLN A 6 1.73 35.19 -27.92
C GLN A 6 3.01 34.84 -27.16
N ALA A 7 2.97 34.96 -25.84
CA ALA A 7 3.98 34.39 -24.96
C ALA A 7 4.02 32.86 -25.12
N LYS A 8 4.98 32.40 -25.91
CA LYS A 8 5.33 30.99 -26.07
C LYS A 8 5.91 30.49 -24.75
N VAL A 9 5.11 29.78 -23.95
CA VAL A 9 5.61 29.06 -22.76
C VAL A 9 6.54 27.97 -23.26
N VAL A 10 7.84 28.19 -23.10
CA VAL A 10 8.87 27.19 -23.37
C VAL A 10 8.69 26.10 -22.31
N ALA A 11 8.23 24.92 -22.73
CA ALA A 11 8.26 23.74 -21.88
C ALA A 11 9.72 23.48 -21.52
N ALA A 12 10.07 23.66 -20.24
CA ALA A 12 11.38 23.29 -19.75
C ALA A 12 11.59 21.80 -20.03
N ASP A 13 12.70 21.45 -20.68
CA ASP A 13 13.07 20.05 -20.93
C ASP A 13 13.06 19.31 -19.59
N VAL A 14 12.15 18.35 -19.46
CA VAL A 14 12.04 17.51 -18.27
C VAL A 14 13.22 16.54 -18.30
N VAL A 15 14.28 16.87 -17.56
CA VAL A 15 15.49 16.04 -17.46
C VAL A 15 15.23 14.88 -16.48
N SER A 16 15.21 13.66 -17.01
CA SER A 16 15.23 12.43 -16.22
C SER A 16 16.64 12.23 -15.62
N ARG A 17 16.73 11.89 -14.33
CA ARG A 17 18.00 11.71 -13.60
C ARG A 17 17.98 10.45 -12.75
N ASP A 18 19.13 9.83 -12.53
CA ASP A 18 19.26 8.73 -11.58
C ASP A 18 19.05 9.23 -10.14
N MET A 19 18.37 8.43 -9.31
CA MET A 19 18.24 8.70 -7.88
C MET A 19 19.52 8.29 -7.14
N ILE A 20 19.86 9.02 -6.08
CA ILE A 20 20.97 8.64 -5.18
C ILE A 20 20.49 7.58 -4.19
N PHE A 21 21.34 6.60 -3.87
CA PHE A 21 20.97 5.52 -2.97
C PHE A 21 21.75 5.53 -1.65
N GLN A 22 21.26 4.78 -0.67
CA GLN A 22 21.91 4.50 0.60
C GLN A 22 21.47 3.11 1.08
N PRO A 23 22.40 2.19 1.41
CA PRO A 23 22.04 0.93 2.04
C PRO A 23 21.52 1.18 3.44
N ILE A 24 20.39 0.56 3.78
CA ILE A 24 19.70 0.71 5.07
C ILE A 24 19.22 -0.66 5.54
N LEU A 25 18.85 -0.80 6.81
CA LEU A 25 18.23 -2.00 7.41
C LEU A 25 19.08 -3.28 7.36
N GLU A 26 19.29 -3.86 6.18
CA GLU A 26 20.05 -5.09 5.93
C GLU A 26 20.58 -5.13 4.48
N ASP A 27 21.48 -6.09 4.18
CA ASP A 27 22.03 -6.25 2.83
C ASP A 27 20.92 -6.51 1.79
N GLY A 28 20.96 -5.78 0.68
CA GLY A 28 19.93 -5.82 -0.36
C GLY A 28 18.75 -4.87 -0.12
N VAL A 29 18.75 -4.07 0.95
CA VAL A 29 17.74 -3.02 1.17
C VAL A 29 18.36 -1.65 0.93
N PHE A 30 17.79 -0.92 -0.02
CA PHE A 30 18.31 0.38 -0.44
C PHE A 30 17.21 1.43 -0.40
N ARG A 31 17.53 2.58 0.18
CA ARG A 31 16.73 3.80 0.08
C ARG A 31 17.25 4.66 -1.05
N PHE A 32 16.34 5.21 -1.85
CA PHE A 32 16.60 6.14 -2.93
C PHE A 32 15.93 7.49 -2.67
N ASP A 33 16.64 8.56 -2.99
CA ASP A 33 16.14 9.94 -2.91
C ASP A 33 16.58 10.73 -4.17
N CYS A 34 15.85 11.78 -4.51
CA CYS A 34 16.19 12.63 -5.67
C CYS A 34 17.50 13.40 -5.49
N SER A 35 17.82 13.78 -4.25
CA SER A 35 19.05 14.48 -3.88
C SER A 35 19.34 14.33 -2.39
N ALA A 36 20.52 14.77 -1.95
CA ALA A 36 20.87 14.75 -0.53
C ALA A 36 19.97 15.70 0.29
N GLU A 37 19.58 16.84 -0.29
CA GLU A 37 18.68 17.80 0.33
C GLU A 37 17.27 17.22 0.47
N ALA A 38 16.78 16.50 -0.56
CA ALA A 38 15.49 15.82 -0.52
C ALA A 38 15.46 14.72 0.57
N ARG A 39 16.57 14.00 0.75
CA ARG A 39 16.72 13.00 1.82
C ARG A 39 16.58 13.64 3.21
N VAL A 40 17.29 14.74 3.44
CA VAL A 40 17.23 15.47 4.72
C VAL A 40 15.83 16.08 4.95
N ALA A 41 15.17 16.55 3.90
CA ALA A 41 13.84 17.14 3.98
C ALA A 41 12.70 16.10 4.06
N SER A 42 13.00 14.81 3.90
CA SER A 42 11.98 13.75 3.93
C SER A 42 11.34 13.64 5.32
N TYR A 43 10.02 13.45 5.35
CA TYR A 43 9.33 13.12 6.60
C TYR A 43 9.75 11.75 7.12
N PRO A 44 9.61 11.45 8.43
CA PRO A 44 9.81 10.11 8.97
C PRO A 44 8.92 9.08 8.25
N SER A 45 9.41 7.84 8.13
CA SER A 45 8.60 6.76 7.54
C SER A 45 7.43 6.42 8.45
N LEU A 46 6.23 6.26 7.87
CA LEU A 46 5.10 5.61 8.54
C LEU A 46 4.94 4.13 8.11
N SER A 47 5.75 3.68 7.15
CA SER A 47 5.73 2.30 6.67
C SER A 47 6.53 1.38 7.60
N PHE A 48 7.62 1.89 8.18
CA PHE A 48 8.51 1.10 9.05
C PHE A 48 8.00 1.05 10.49
N THR A 49 8.16 -0.11 11.14
CA THR A 49 7.85 -0.24 12.58
C THR A 49 8.75 0.67 13.42
N CYS A 50 10.03 0.77 13.06
CA CYS A 50 10.97 1.76 13.60
C CYS A 50 11.37 2.72 12.48
N SER A 51 10.85 3.94 12.50
CA SER A 51 11.10 4.93 11.44
C SER A 51 12.58 5.29 11.26
N LYS A 52 13.38 5.19 12.34
CA LYS A 52 14.83 5.46 12.30
C LYS A 52 15.60 4.47 11.42
N ASP A 53 15.11 3.25 11.26
CA ASP A 53 15.81 2.22 10.48
C ASP A 53 15.86 2.59 9.00
N ARG A 54 14.85 3.32 8.50
CA ARG A 54 14.81 3.86 7.13
C ARG A 54 15.79 5.02 6.93
N ASP A 55 16.15 5.73 8.00
CA ASP A 55 17.03 6.90 7.96
C ASP A 55 18.49 6.56 8.36
N THR A 56 18.74 5.35 8.85
CA THR A 56 20.05 4.94 9.38
C THR A 56 20.82 4.12 8.34
N PRO A 57 21.92 4.64 7.77
CA PRO A 57 22.77 3.84 6.89
C PRO A 57 23.40 2.66 7.60
N ILE A 58 23.58 1.59 6.84
CA ILE A 58 24.46 0.49 7.22
C ILE A 58 25.74 0.52 6.40
N MET A 59 26.81 -0.09 6.91
CA MET A 59 27.98 -0.38 6.09
C MET A 59 27.67 -1.60 5.21
N SER A 60 27.55 -1.38 3.90
CA SER A 60 27.42 -2.45 2.92
C SER A 60 28.29 -2.15 1.71
N HIS A 61 28.86 -3.19 1.12
CA HIS A 61 29.59 -3.12 -0.15
C HIS A 61 28.68 -3.45 -1.35
N SER A 62 27.42 -3.80 -1.09
CA SER A 62 26.45 -4.08 -2.14
C SER A 62 25.96 -2.80 -2.81
N VAL A 63 25.72 -2.89 -4.11
CA VAL A 63 25.10 -1.84 -4.91
C VAL A 63 23.76 -2.34 -5.44
N PRO A 64 22.76 -1.47 -5.63
CA PRO A 64 21.47 -1.88 -6.13
C PRO A 64 21.58 -2.42 -7.56
N SER A 65 20.91 -3.55 -7.82
CA SER A 65 20.83 -4.12 -9.18
C SER A 65 20.01 -3.26 -10.15
N TYR A 66 19.05 -2.50 -9.61
CA TYR A 66 18.18 -1.60 -10.36
C TYR A 66 18.16 -0.23 -9.70
N THR A 67 18.71 0.77 -10.39
CA THR A 67 18.65 2.16 -9.97
C THR A 67 17.47 2.85 -10.68
N PRO A 68 16.52 3.44 -9.94
CA PRO A 68 15.43 4.17 -10.56
C PRO A 68 15.87 5.54 -11.07
N THR A 69 15.15 6.01 -12.07
CA THR A 69 15.21 7.41 -12.49
C THR A 69 14.04 8.20 -11.93
N TYR A 70 14.20 9.51 -11.79
CA TYR A 70 13.14 10.42 -11.41
C TYR A 70 13.03 11.62 -12.34
N GLU A 71 11.82 12.17 -12.40
CA GLU A 71 11.47 13.42 -13.06
C GLU A 71 10.58 14.25 -12.13
N CYS A 72 10.81 15.56 -12.07
CA CYS A 72 9.95 16.48 -11.34
C CYS A 72 9.12 17.31 -12.32
N VAL A 73 7.81 17.08 -12.36
CA VAL A 73 6.89 17.75 -13.30
C VAL A 73 5.73 18.34 -12.52
N SER A 74 5.53 19.66 -12.62
CA SER A 74 4.39 20.36 -12.01
C SER A 74 4.18 20.06 -10.52
N GLY A 75 5.27 20.00 -9.74
CA GLY A 75 5.23 19.71 -8.29
C GLY A 75 5.03 18.24 -7.91
N LYS A 76 5.07 17.32 -8.88
CA LYS A 76 5.03 15.88 -8.66
C LYS A 76 6.38 15.25 -8.95
N GLN A 77 6.78 14.28 -8.14
CA GLN A 77 7.89 13.38 -8.42
C GLN A 77 7.36 12.12 -9.12
N ILE A 78 7.93 11.83 -10.29
CA ILE A 78 7.70 10.62 -11.06
C ILE A 78 8.93 9.76 -10.91
N VAL A 79 8.81 8.53 -10.39
CA VAL A 79 9.91 7.57 -10.25
C VAL A 79 9.65 6.39 -11.18
N LYS A 80 10.66 5.96 -11.94
CA LYS A 80 10.57 4.86 -12.90
C LYS A 80 11.64 3.81 -12.60
N PHE A 81 11.21 2.55 -12.49
CA PHE A 81 12.09 1.38 -12.54
C PHE A 81 11.89 0.66 -13.87
N LYS A 82 12.98 0.22 -14.48
CA LYS A 82 12.96 -0.60 -15.69
C LYS A 82 13.52 -1.99 -15.39
N PHE A 83 12.76 -3.02 -15.71
CA PHE A 83 13.10 -4.42 -15.53
C PHE A 83 13.27 -5.14 -16.89
N PRO A 84 13.76 -6.39 -16.92
CA PRO A 84 13.78 -7.21 -18.11
C PRO A 84 12.37 -7.54 -18.62
N ASP A 85 12.24 -7.77 -19.93
CA ASP A 85 10.99 -8.19 -20.56
C ASP A 85 10.48 -9.52 -20.00
N GLY A 86 9.15 -9.62 -19.84
CA GLY A 86 8.50 -10.75 -19.16
C GLY A 86 8.48 -10.64 -17.63
N THR A 87 8.93 -9.53 -17.04
CA THR A 87 8.74 -9.27 -15.61
C THR A 87 7.26 -9.07 -15.30
N SER A 88 6.76 -9.75 -14.26
CA SER A 88 5.39 -9.64 -13.79
C SER A 88 5.32 -8.84 -12.48
N PHE A 89 4.23 -8.11 -12.30
CA PHE A 89 4.05 -7.20 -11.15
C PHE A 89 2.88 -7.61 -10.25
N TYR A 90 3.07 -7.50 -8.94
CA TYR A 90 2.10 -7.88 -7.90
C TYR A 90 2.05 -6.84 -6.77
N GLY A 91 1.04 -6.93 -5.90
CA GLY A 91 0.86 -6.03 -4.76
C GLY A 91 -0.12 -4.90 -5.08
N THR A 92 0.33 -3.65 -4.96
CA THR A 92 -0.45 -2.39 -5.13
C THR A 92 -1.53 -2.14 -4.07
N GLY A 93 -1.51 -2.89 -2.98
CA GLY A 93 -2.46 -2.76 -1.88
C GLY A 93 -3.81 -3.39 -2.14
N GLU A 94 -4.85 -2.82 -1.54
CA GLU A 94 -6.21 -3.34 -1.65
C GLU A 94 -6.87 -2.78 -2.91
N VAL A 95 -6.97 -3.63 -3.92
CA VAL A 95 -7.64 -3.30 -5.19
C VAL A 95 -8.36 -4.52 -5.75
N SER A 96 -9.42 -4.25 -6.51
CA SER A 96 -10.23 -5.28 -7.17
C SER A 96 -9.47 -6.03 -8.28
N GLY A 97 -10.03 -7.16 -8.72
CA GLY A 97 -9.54 -7.91 -9.89
C GLY A 97 -8.48 -8.97 -9.59
N GLN A 98 -7.74 -9.35 -10.63
CA GLN A 98 -6.76 -10.44 -10.60
C GLN A 98 -5.51 -10.10 -9.78
N LEU A 99 -4.83 -11.12 -9.27
CA LEU A 99 -3.62 -10.98 -8.46
C LEU A 99 -2.50 -10.23 -9.19
N GLU A 100 -2.27 -10.57 -10.46
CA GLU A 100 -1.27 -9.91 -11.29
C GLU A 100 -1.72 -8.49 -11.69
N ARG A 101 -0.79 -7.55 -11.54
CA ARG A 101 -0.98 -6.10 -11.73
C ARG A 101 -0.28 -5.57 -12.98
N THR A 102 0.41 -6.41 -13.74
CA THR A 102 0.95 -6.05 -15.06
C THR A 102 -0.17 -5.47 -15.95
N GLY A 103 0.08 -4.33 -16.59
CA GLY A 103 -0.92 -3.66 -17.42
C GLY A 103 -1.95 -2.84 -16.65
N LYS A 104 -1.84 -2.71 -15.31
CA LYS A 104 -2.83 -2.01 -14.47
C LYS A 104 -2.34 -0.63 -14.02
N ARG A 105 -3.30 0.20 -13.62
CA ARG A 105 -3.06 1.51 -13.00
C ARG A 105 -3.91 1.60 -11.73
N VAL A 106 -3.26 1.93 -10.63
CA VAL A 106 -3.85 1.94 -9.28
C VAL A 106 -3.54 3.28 -8.62
N PHE A 107 -4.44 3.75 -7.76
CA PHE A 107 -4.18 4.88 -6.87
C PHE A 107 -4.19 4.39 -5.43
N THR A 108 -3.18 4.74 -4.65
CA THR A 108 -3.17 4.51 -3.21
C THR A 108 -3.84 5.70 -2.53
N TRP A 109 -5.16 5.62 -2.38
CA TRP A 109 -5.95 6.65 -1.72
C TRP A 109 -7.17 6.07 -1.00
N ASN A 110 -7.10 5.91 0.33
CA ASN A 110 -8.19 5.31 1.11
C ASN A 110 -9.53 5.98 0.79
N THR A 111 -10.44 5.22 0.20
CA THR A 111 -11.72 5.66 -0.33
C THR A 111 -12.80 4.70 0.14
N ASP A 112 -13.88 5.24 0.69
CA ASP A 112 -15.09 4.45 0.91
C ASP A 112 -15.73 4.11 -0.44
N ALA A 113 -15.47 2.89 -0.92
CA ALA A 113 -15.84 2.41 -2.24
C ALA A 113 -16.89 1.30 -2.16
N TRP A 114 -18.03 1.60 -1.52
CA TRP A 114 -19.15 0.67 -1.46
C TRP A 114 -19.65 0.29 -2.87
N GLY A 115 -19.88 -1.01 -3.11
CA GLY A 115 -20.29 -1.51 -4.42
C GLY A 115 -19.17 -1.50 -5.48
N TYR A 116 -17.91 -1.59 -5.07
CA TYR A 116 -16.76 -1.64 -5.97
C TYR A 116 -16.88 -2.78 -7.01
N GLY A 117 -16.31 -2.53 -8.19
CA GLY A 117 -16.24 -3.51 -9.27
C GLY A 117 -14.82 -3.65 -9.81
N PRO A 118 -14.60 -4.48 -10.85
CA PRO A 118 -13.26 -4.77 -11.39
C PRO A 118 -12.48 -3.57 -11.92
N GLY A 119 -13.15 -2.43 -12.15
CA GLY A 119 -12.54 -1.18 -12.60
C GLY A 119 -12.23 -0.19 -11.48
N THR A 120 -12.57 -0.51 -10.23
CA THR A 120 -12.30 0.37 -9.09
C THR A 120 -10.80 0.39 -8.78
N THR A 121 -10.21 1.59 -8.82
CA THR A 121 -8.75 1.81 -8.79
C THR A 121 -8.20 2.19 -7.42
N SER A 122 -9.05 2.37 -6.41
CA SER A 122 -8.69 2.58 -5.02
C SER A 122 -9.81 2.08 -4.10
N LEU A 123 -9.45 1.44 -2.98
CA LEU A 123 -10.38 0.91 -1.97
C LEU A 123 -10.03 1.47 -0.59
N TYR A 124 -10.24 0.70 0.48
CA TYR A 124 -10.17 1.16 1.86
C TYR A 124 -8.73 1.24 2.39
N GLN A 125 -7.79 0.50 1.79
CA GLN A 125 -6.39 0.47 2.20
C GLN A 125 -5.43 0.86 1.07
N SER A 126 -4.36 1.57 1.45
CA SER A 126 -3.31 2.07 0.55
C SER A 126 -1.97 1.45 0.88
N HIS A 127 -1.41 0.68 -0.05
CA HIS A 127 -0.06 0.16 0.07
C HIS A 127 0.74 0.54 -1.20
N PRO A 128 1.59 1.58 -1.14
CA PRO A 128 2.40 2.04 -2.27
C PRO A 128 3.59 1.09 -2.55
N TRP A 129 3.28 -0.20 -2.70
CA TRP A 129 4.20 -1.32 -2.79
C TRP A 129 3.98 -2.11 -4.07
N VAL A 130 5.05 -2.46 -4.78
CA VAL A 130 5.03 -3.37 -5.93
C VAL A 130 6.09 -4.44 -5.74
N LEU A 131 5.71 -5.69 -5.97
CA LEU A 131 6.61 -6.83 -6.09
C LEU A 131 6.82 -7.13 -7.57
N ALA A 132 8.06 -7.04 -8.03
CA ALA A 132 8.48 -7.45 -9.37
C ALA A 132 9.07 -8.87 -9.31
N VAL A 133 8.54 -9.78 -10.14
CA VAL A 133 9.07 -11.14 -10.31
C VAL A 133 9.63 -11.26 -11.71
N LEU A 134 10.95 -11.46 -11.80
CA LEU A 134 11.70 -11.52 -13.04
C LEU A 134 11.48 -12.87 -13.74
N PRO A 135 11.73 -12.97 -15.06
CA PRO A 135 11.57 -14.22 -15.81
C PRO A 135 12.39 -15.41 -15.29
N ASN A 136 13.50 -15.15 -14.59
CA ASN A 136 14.37 -16.16 -14.01
C ASN A 136 13.94 -16.60 -12.59
N GLY A 137 12.86 -16.02 -12.04
CA GLY A 137 12.34 -16.32 -10.70
C GLY A 137 12.91 -15.43 -9.58
N GLU A 138 13.93 -14.63 -9.86
CA GLU A 138 14.40 -13.61 -8.91
C GLU A 138 13.34 -12.53 -8.71
N ALA A 139 13.37 -11.86 -7.57
CA ALA A 139 12.35 -10.87 -7.23
C ALA A 139 12.93 -9.64 -6.54
N LEU A 140 12.28 -8.50 -6.80
CA LEU A 140 12.57 -7.22 -6.18
C LEU A 140 11.27 -6.58 -5.68
N GLY A 141 11.27 -6.13 -4.43
CA GLY A 141 10.19 -5.33 -3.90
C GLY A 141 10.51 -3.84 -3.98
N VAL A 142 9.52 -3.00 -4.27
CA VAL A 142 9.67 -1.55 -4.39
C VAL A 142 8.55 -0.84 -3.62
N LEU A 143 8.92 -0.05 -2.61
CA LEU A 143 8.04 0.76 -1.77
C LEU A 143 8.25 2.24 -2.10
N ALA A 144 7.22 2.94 -2.58
CA ALA A 144 7.20 4.40 -2.54
C ALA A 144 6.77 4.86 -1.14
N ASP A 145 7.72 5.33 -0.32
CA ASP A 145 7.46 5.66 1.09
C ASP A 145 6.83 7.05 1.21
N THR A 146 5.53 7.11 0.89
CA THR A 146 4.72 8.33 0.95
C THR A 146 3.31 8.02 1.43
N THR A 147 2.74 8.95 2.20
CA THR A 147 1.35 8.91 2.67
C THR A 147 0.42 9.77 1.79
N LEU A 148 1.00 10.54 0.88
CA LEU A 148 0.24 11.32 -0.08
C LEU A 148 -0.34 10.40 -1.15
N ARG A 149 -1.39 10.86 -1.84
CA ARG A 149 -1.96 10.14 -2.97
C ARG A 149 -0.86 9.79 -3.98
N CYS A 150 -0.58 8.50 -4.11
CA CYS A 150 0.39 7.96 -5.05
C CYS A 150 -0.34 7.18 -6.15
N GLU A 151 0.07 7.41 -7.38
CA GLU A 151 -0.34 6.63 -8.53
C GLU A 151 0.74 5.60 -8.84
N ILE A 152 0.32 4.34 -9.02
CA ILE A 152 1.14 3.24 -9.47
C ILE A 152 0.69 2.89 -10.89
N ASP A 153 1.51 3.19 -11.89
CA ASP A 153 1.25 2.88 -13.29
C ASP A 153 2.17 1.76 -13.77
N LEU A 154 1.56 0.62 -14.09
CA LEU A 154 2.20 -0.61 -14.55
C LEU A 154 1.76 -0.96 -15.98
N ARG A 155 1.17 0.00 -16.70
CA ARG A 155 0.65 -0.21 -18.06
C ARG A 155 1.74 -0.37 -19.11
N LYS A 156 2.91 0.22 -18.85
CA LYS A 156 4.07 0.07 -19.73
C LYS A 156 4.83 -1.20 -19.34
N GLU A 157 5.09 -2.03 -20.33
CA GLU A 157 5.79 -3.30 -20.15
C GLU A 157 7.12 -3.11 -19.39
N SER A 158 7.35 -4.00 -18.43
CA SER A 158 8.57 -4.04 -17.61
C SER A 158 8.92 -2.76 -16.86
N ILE A 159 7.96 -1.84 -16.69
CA ILE A 159 8.18 -0.56 -16.01
C ILE A 159 7.21 -0.40 -14.85
N ILE A 160 7.78 -0.12 -13.69
CA ILE A 160 7.03 0.42 -12.55
C ILE A 160 7.17 1.93 -12.59
N GLN A 161 6.05 2.65 -12.56
CA GLN A 161 6.05 4.10 -12.44
C GLN A 161 5.23 4.53 -11.22
N PHE A 162 5.89 5.18 -10.26
CA PHE A 162 5.23 5.83 -9.12
C PHE A 162 5.13 7.33 -9.38
N ILE A 163 3.97 7.93 -9.09
CA ILE A 163 3.76 9.38 -9.21
C ILE A 163 3.08 9.88 -7.94
N ALA A 164 3.73 10.79 -7.22
CA ALA A 164 3.11 11.44 -6.06
C ALA A 164 3.51 12.93 -5.99
N PRO A 165 2.71 13.77 -5.30
CA PRO A 165 3.11 15.14 -4.99
C PRO A 165 4.34 15.17 -4.09
N SER A 166 5.12 16.25 -4.21
CA SER A 166 6.34 16.48 -3.41
C SER A 166 7.41 15.39 -3.61
N SER A 167 8.60 15.62 -3.04
CA SER A 167 9.64 14.59 -3.07
C SER A 167 9.38 13.51 -2.03
N TYR A 168 9.57 12.25 -2.40
CA TYR A 168 9.41 11.11 -1.50
C TYR A 168 10.54 10.09 -1.70
N PRO A 169 10.97 9.40 -0.63
CA PRO A 169 11.93 8.30 -0.72
C PRO A 169 11.29 7.07 -1.36
N VAL A 170 12.11 6.27 -2.03
CA VAL A 170 11.73 4.93 -2.49
C VAL A 170 12.65 3.89 -1.85
N VAL A 171 12.10 2.79 -1.36
CA VAL A 171 12.87 1.71 -0.74
C VAL A 171 12.74 0.44 -1.56
N THR A 172 13.86 -0.20 -1.89
CA THR A 172 13.88 -1.51 -2.56
C THR A 172 14.30 -2.62 -1.61
N PHE A 173 13.78 -3.82 -1.83
CA PHE A 173 14.08 -5.04 -1.07
C PHE A 173 14.50 -6.14 -2.06
N GLY A 174 15.79 -6.44 -2.12
CA GLY A 174 16.41 -7.36 -3.06
C GLY A 174 17.47 -6.70 -3.97
N LEU A 175 17.92 -7.34 -5.04
CA LEU A 175 17.38 -8.53 -5.69
C LEU A 175 17.59 -9.82 -4.87
N PHE A 176 16.55 -10.64 -4.74
CA PHE A 176 16.64 -11.93 -4.06
C PHE A 176 16.20 -13.09 -4.96
N ALA A 177 16.61 -14.31 -4.59
CA ALA A 177 16.33 -15.52 -5.35
C ALA A 177 14.84 -15.91 -5.38
N SER A 178 14.01 -15.38 -4.48
CA SER A 178 12.58 -15.71 -4.43
C SER A 178 11.70 -14.53 -3.97
N PRO A 179 10.44 -14.47 -4.42
CA PRO A 179 9.44 -13.53 -3.89
C PRO A 179 9.24 -13.65 -2.37
N THR A 180 9.40 -14.86 -1.82
CA THR A 180 9.28 -15.10 -0.39
C THR A 180 10.35 -14.38 0.41
N ASP A 181 11.59 -14.33 -0.10
CA ASP A 181 12.69 -13.65 0.59
C ASP A 181 12.52 -12.13 0.55
N VAL A 182 11.96 -11.59 -0.55
CA VAL A 182 11.53 -10.18 -0.61
C VAL A 182 10.49 -9.87 0.47
N LEU A 183 9.49 -10.73 0.66
CA LEU A 183 8.45 -10.51 1.68
C LEU A 183 8.98 -10.65 3.11
N LYS A 184 9.97 -11.54 3.36
CA LYS A 184 10.66 -11.61 4.65
C LYS A 184 11.41 -10.31 4.95
N SER A 185 12.19 -9.83 3.98
CA SER A 185 12.92 -8.56 4.11
C SER A 185 11.97 -7.37 4.31
N LEU A 186 10.86 -7.32 3.58
CA LEU A 186 9.80 -6.34 3.83
C LEU A 186 9.25 -6.43 5.26
N SER A 187 9.02 -7.64 5.79
CA SER A 187 8.53 -7.83 7.16
C SER A 187 9.50 -7.36 8.25
N HIS A 188 10.81 -7.37 7.99
CA HIS A 188 11.80 -6.79 8.89
C HIS A 188 11.64 -5.27 8.99
N ALA A 189 11.22 -4.61 7.90
CA ALA A 189 10.93 -3.17 7.89
C ALA A 189 9.55 -2.84 8.50
N ILE A 190 8.49 -3.45 8.00
CA ILE A 190 7.10 -3.05 8.32
C ILE A 190 6.51 -3.77 9.53
N GLY A 191 7.22 -4.76 10.07
CA GLY A 191 6.77 -5.58 11.19
C GLY A 191 6.07 -6.87 10.73
N THR A 192 5.81 -7.73 11.70
CA THR A 192 5.12 -9.02 11.50
C THR A 192 3.72 -8.98 12.07
N VAL A 193 2.84 -9.83 11.53
CA VAL A 193 1.48 -9.98 12.04
C VAL A 193 1.54 -10.59 13.44
N PHE A 194 0.84 -9.99 14.41
CA PHE A 194 0.74 -10.56 15.76
C PHE A 194 0.04 -11.92 15.70
N MET A 195 0.42 -12.86 16.58
CA MET A 195 -0.26 -14.16 16.66
C MET A 195 -1.69 -13.95 17.18
N PRO A 196 -2.73 -14.18 16.37
CA PRO A 196 -4.09 -13.94 16.81
C PRO A 196 -4.58 -15.04 17.75
N PRO A 197 -5.54 -14.77 18.66
CA PRO A 197 -6.09 -15.80 19.52
C PRO A 197 -6.86 -16.83 18.70
N LYS A 198 -6.81 -18.10 19.10
CA LYS A 198 -7.36 -19.23 18.32
C LYS A 198 -8.83 -19.05 17.91
N TRP A 199 -9.67 -18.49 18.78
CA TRP A 199 -11.10 -18.27 18.51
C TRP A 199 -11.34 -17.32 17.33
N SER A 200 -10.39 -16.43 17.00
CA SER A 200 -10.53 -15.49 15.88
C SER A 200 -10.38 -16.15 14.51
N LEU A 201 -9.83 -17.37 14.45
CA LEU A 201 -9.72 -18.16 13.22
C LEU A 201 -10.95 -19.04 12.97
N GLY A 202 -11.88 -19.07 13.93
CA GLY A 202 -13.12 -19.82 13.86
C GLY A 202 -14.18 -19.14 13.00
N TYR A 203 -15.35 -19.78 12.87
CA TYR A 203 -16.47 -19.20 12.12
C TYR A 203 -17.02 -17.98 12.85
N GLN A 204 -17.19 -16.88 12.12
CA GLN A 204 -17.70 -15.62 12.66
C GLN A 204 -18.97 -15.21 11.93
N GLN A 205 -20.05 -14.97 12.69
CA GLN A 205 -21.33 -14.53 12.16
C GLN A 205 -21.47 -13.01 12.31
N CYS A 206 -21.77 -12.30 11.23
CA CYS A 206 -22.05 -10.86 11.24
C CYS A 206 -23.26 -10.54 10.36
N ARG A 207 -23.97 -9.46 10.69
CA ARG A 207 -25.02 -8.85 9.87
C ARG A 207 -25.10 -7.38 10.23
N TRP A 208 -25.35 -6.52 9.24
CA TRP A 208 -25.88 -5.18 9.41
C TRP A 208 -27.42 -5.23 9.28
N SER A 209 -28.21 -5.34 10.34
CA SER A 209 -27.83 -5.53 11.75
C SER A 209 -28.59 -6.65 12.44
N TYR A 210 -28.23 -6.92 13.70
CA TYR A 210 -29.13 -7.50 14.69
C TYR A 210 -29.71 -6.38 15.57
N ASP A 211 -31.01 -6.39 15.76
CA ASP A 211 -31.80 -5.29 16.31
C ASP A 211 -31.99 -5.35 17.84
N SER A 212 -31.64 -6.46 18.48
CA SER A 212 -31.85 -6.75 19.91
C SER A 212 -30.90 -7.82 20.44
N ASP A 213 -30.69 -7.87 21.76
CA ASP A 213 -29.89 -8.94 22.37
C ASP A 213 -30.66 -10.28 22.39
N GLU A 214 -32.00 -10.26 22.46
CA GLU A 214 -32.79 -11.49 22.29
C GLU A 214 -32.53 -12.14 20.93
N ARG A 215 -32.49 -11.35 19.86
CA ARG A 215 -32.21 -11.86 18.51
C ARG A 215 -30.80 -12.46 18.42
N VAL A 216 -29.80 -11.81 19.02
CA VAL A 216 -28.42 -12.34 19.06
C VAL A 216 -28.36 -13.67 19.83
N ARG A 217 -29.05 -13.77 20.97
CA ARG A 217 -29.12 -15.01 21.78
C ARG A 217 -29.85 -16.14 21.06
N GLU A 218 -30.91 -15.84 20.33
CA GLU A 218 -31.63 -16.80 19.48
C GLU A 218 -30.72 -17.38 18.39
N ILE A 219 -29.95 -16.53 17.71
CA ILE A 219 -28.99 -16.95 16.68
C ILE A 219 -27.93 -17.86 17.31
N ALA A 220 -27.33 -17.46 18.43
CA ALA A 220 -26.35 -18.27 19.14
C ALA A 220 -26.89 -19.65 19.54
N ARG A 221 -28.14 -19.72 20.01
CA ARG A 221 -28.81 -20.97 20.36
C ARG A 221 -29.03 -21.84 19.12
N THR A 222 -29.48 -21.24 18.03
CA THR A 222 -29.73 -21.93 16.76
C THR A 222 -28.48 -22.58 16.20
N PHE A 223 -27.31 -21.91 16.24
CA PHE A 223 -26.03 -22.51 15.85
C PHE A 223 -25.72 -23.77 16.69
N ARG A 224 -25.93 -23.69 18.02
CA ARG A 224 -25.71 -24.82 18.94
C ARG A 224 -26.67 -25.97 18.69
N GLU A 225 -27.96 -25.69 18.54
CA GLU A 225 -29.01 -26.69 18.25
C GLU A 225 -28.77 -27.40 16.92
N LYS A 226 -28.25 -26.68 15.91
CA LYS A 226 -27.91 -27.24 14.59
C LYS A 226 -26.53 -27.89 14.53
N GLY A 227 -25.74 -27.85 15.60
CA GLY A 227 -24.38 -28.39 15.63
C GLY A 227 -23.41 -27.70 14.67
N ILE A 228 -23.65 -26.41 14.35
CA ILE A 228 -22.78 -25.61 13.47
C ILE A 228 -21.82 -24.80 14.35
N PRO A 229 -20.49 -24.93 14.20
CA PRO A 229 -19.53 -24.14 14.97
C PRO A 229 -19.68 -22.63 14.71
N CYS A 230 -19.65 -21.83 15.77
CA CYS A 230 -19.65 -20.37 15.71
C CYS A 230 -18.92 -19.82 16.93
N ASP A 231 -17.75 -19.22 16.70
CA ASP A 231 -16.88 -18.71 17.76
C ASP A 231 -17.17 -17.25 18.11
N VAL A 232 -17.65 -16.46 17.14
CA VAL A 232 -17.90 -15.02 17.29
C VAL A 232 -19.21 -14.63 16.62
N ILE A 233 -20.01 -13.79 17.30
CA ILE A 233 -21.13 -13.06 16.70
C ILE A 233 -20.85 -11.57 16.81
N TRP A 234 -20.80 -10.88 15.68
CA TRP A 234 -20.61 -9.43 15.59
C TRP A 234 -21.95 -8.70 15.63
N MET A 235 -21.98 -7.58 16.35
CA MET A 235 -23.10 -6.64 16.38
C MET A 235 -22.67 -5.38 15.66
N ASP A 236 -23.34 -5.05 14.56
CA ASP A 236 -23.13 -3.81 13.82
C ASP A 236 -23.80 -2.62 14.55
N ILE A 237 -23.72 -1.42 13.98
CA ILE A 237 -24.06 -0.12 14.59
C ILE A 237 -25.40 -0.04 15.33
N ASP A 238 -26.39 -0.89 15.04
CA ASP A 238 -27.72 -0.84 15.65
C ASP A 238 -27.77 -1.24 17.13
N TYR A 239 -26.68 -1.79 17.70
CA TYR A 239 -26.57 -1.95 19.16
C TYR A 239 -26.40 -0.61 19.89
N MET A 240 -25.97 0.45 19.18
CA MET A 240 -25.73 1.77 19.74
C MET A 240 -27.04 2.54 19.93
N ASP A 241 -27.14 3.34 20.99
CA ASP A 241 -28.33 4.15 21.28
C ASP A 241 -28.32 5.47 20.49
N GLY A 242 -29.32 5.65 19.61
CA GLY A 242 -29.89 6.91 19.04
C GLY A 242 -28.96 7.91 18.35
N THR A 243 -27.65 7.79 18.53
CA THR A 243 -26.63 8.80 18.21
C THR A 243 -25.40 8.18 17.54
N PHE A 244 -25.39 6.85 17.32
CA PHE A 244 -24.20 6.10 16.89
C PHE A 244 -22.95 6.46 17.71
N SER A 245 -23.16 6.81 18.98
CA SER A 245 -22.11 7.16 19.91
C SER A 245 -21.35 5.90 20.29
N ARG A 246 -20.02 5.95 20.19
CA ARG A 246 -19.10 4.80 20.33
C ARG A 246 -19.16 4.07 21.69
N SER A 247 -19.96 4.55 22.64
CA SER A 247 -19.96 4.09 24.04
C SER A 247 -21.36 3.84 24.61
N THR A 248 -22.42 3.89 23.82
CA THR A 248 -23.79 3.61 24.28
C THR A 248 -24.22 2.20 23.86
N ILE A 249 -24.91 1.51 24.76
CA ILE A 249 -25.49 0.18 24.53
C ILE A 249 -26.98 0.35 24.73
N PHE A 250 -27.80 -0.14 23.79
CA PHE A 250 -29.25 -0.33 23.91
C PHE A 250 -29.90 0.50 25.03
N GLY A 251 -30.18 1.78 24.76
CA GLY A 251 -31.20 2.49 25.53
C GLY A 251 -32.52 1.74 25.35
N LYS A 252 -33.36 1.67 26.40
CA LYS A 252 -34.71 1.08 26.30
C LYS A 252 -35.41 1.69 25.08
N ARG A 253 -35.54 0.92 23.99
CA ARG A 253 -36.49 1.25 22.93
C ARG A 253 -37.86 1.03 23.56
N SER A 254 -38.46 2.11 24.05
CA SER A 254 -39.85 2.10 24.50
C SER A 254 -40.73 1.62 23.34
N PRO A 255 -41.77 0.82 23.63
CA PRO A 255 -42.65 0.26 22.61
C PRO A 255 -43.37 1.33 21.78
#